data_AF-A0A1X0U723-F1
#
_entry.id   AF-A0A1X0U723-F1
#
_cell.length_a   1.000
_cell.length_b   1.000
_cell.length_c   1.000
_cell.angle_alpha   90.00
_cell.angle_beta   90.00
_cell.angle_gamma   90.00
#
_symmetry.space_group_name_H-M   'P 1'
#
loop_
_entity.id
_entity.type
_entity.pdbx_description
1 polymer ?
#
loop_
_entity_poly.entity_id
_entity_poly.type
_entity_poly.pdbx_seq_one_letter_code
_entity_poly.pdbx_strand_id
1 'polypeptide(L)'
;MSALSAPIVERPSRPQISLAPPVQNRPVAGIAGSFLPKPILTGREIQVLTCWIHCDSKPEVAKSLFLSLGTVNTHLTRIRAKYAAVGRPASTKASLVARALQDGMIDIAEL
;
A
#
# COMPACT_ATOMS: atom_id res chain seq x y z
N MET A 1 48.07 7.40 -66.54
CA MET A 1 47.06 8.37 -66.06
C MET A 1 46.04 7.58 -65.27
N SER A 2 46.21 7.56 -63.94
CA SER A 2 45.55 6.63 -63.01
C SER A 2 44.12 7.05 -62.66
N ALA A 3 43.23 6.05 -62.60
CA ALA A 3 41.87 6.17 -62.13
C ALA A 3 41.81 6.38 -60.62
N LEU A 4 41.19 7.48 -60.19
CA LEU A 4 40.86 7.76 -58.79
C LEU A 4 39.38 7.41 -58.56
N SER A 5 39.16 6.20 -58.06
CA SER A 5 37.88 5.73 -57.55
C SER A 5 37.77 6.17 -56.08
N ALA A 6 36.66 6.81 -55.70
CA ALA A 6 36.37 7.22 -54.32
C ALA A 6 34.89 6.95 -53.99
N PRO A 7 34.55 6.70 -52.71
CA PRO A 7 33.57 5.67 -52.34
C PRO A 7 32.12 6.17 -52.16
N ILE A 8 31.19 5.24 -52.35
CA ILE A 8 29.77 5.35 -52.03
C ILE A 8 29.60 5.62 -50.52
N VAL A 9 29.00 6.77 -50.19
CA VAL A 9 28.54 7.10 -48.85
C VAL A 9 27.19 6.44 -48.63
N GLU A 10 27.17 5.37 -47.86
CA GLU A 10 25.96 4.65 -47.46
C GLU A 10 25.15 5.51 -46.48
N ARG A 11 23.88 5.79 -46.80
CA ARG A 11 22.99 6.58 -45.94
C ARG A 11 22.56 5.76 -44.72
N PRO A 12 22.52 6.34 -43.51
CA PRO A 12 22.02 5.63 -42.34
C PRO A 12 20.51 5.42 -42.40
N SER A 13 20.09 4.17 -42.23
CA SER A 13 18.71 3.71 -42.10
C SER A 13 18.03 4.35 -40.89
N ARG A 14 16.88 5.00 -41.10
CA ARG A 14 16.04 5.56 -40.00
C ARG A 14 15.50 4.43 -39.13
N PRO A 15 15.50 4.56 -37.78
CA PRO A 15 14.81 3.61 -36.91
C PRO A 15 13.30 3.80 -37.01
N GLN A 16 12.58 2.70 -37.24
CA GLN A 16 11.13 2.64 -37.24
C GLN A 16 10.63 2.64 -35.79
N ILE A 17 10.11 3.78 -35.33
CA ILE A 17 9.49 3.90 -34.01
C ILE A 17 8.15 3.15 -34.07
N SER A 18 8.12 1.94 -33.51
CA SER A 18 6.89 1.15 -33.35
C SER A 18 6.02 1.81 -32.28
N LEU A 19 4.97 2.51 -32.71
CA LEU A 19 3.94 3.06 -31.83
C LEU A 19 3.16 1.88 -31.20
N ALA A 20 3.33 1.70 -29.89
CA ALA A 20 2.52 0.78 -29.10
C ALA A 20 1.01 1.11 -29.25
N PRO A 21 0.11 0.13 -29.16
CA PRO A 21 -1.34 0.37 -29.30
C PRO A 21 -1.85 1.29 -28.19
N PRO A 22 -2.94 2.04 -28.43
CA PRO A 22 -3.49 2.95 -27.43
C PRO A 22 -3.92 2.16 -26.19
N VAL A 23 -3.44 2.61 -25.03
CA VAL A 23 -3.92 2.20 -23.71
C VAL A 23 -5.44 2.26 -23.69
N GLN A 24 -6.09 1.10 -23.74
CA GLN A 24 -7.53 1.00 -23.57
C GLN A 24 -7.83 1.37 -22.12
N ASN A 25 -8.40 2.56 -21.91
CA ASN A 25 -8.94 2.97 -20.62
C ASN A 25 -9.99 1.95 -20.17
N ARG A 26 -9.58 1.00 -19.33
CA ARG A 26 -10.50 0.11 -18.64
C ARG A 26 -11.44 0.98 -17.81
N PRO A 27 -12.76 0.80 -17.89
CA PRO A 27 -13.65 1.42 -16.91
C PRO A 27 -13.28 0.86 -15.53
N VAL A 28 -12.74 1.73 -14.66
CA VAL A 28 -12.56 1.42 -13.24
C VAL A 28 -13.98 1.22 -12.70
N ALA A 29 -14.34 -0.04 -12.44
CA ALA A 29 -15.66 -0.37 -11.92
C ALA A 29 -15.91 0.43 -10.64
N GLY A 30 -16.87 1.34 -10.74
CA GLY A 30 -17.56 2.10 -9.70
C GLY A 30 -16.85 2.30 -8.37
N ILE A 31 -16.59 3.57 -8.04
CA ILE A 31 -16.48 4.06 -6.66
C ILE A 31 -17.89 4.01 -6.03
N ALA A 32 -18.52 2.83 -6.04
CA ALA A 32 -19.55 2.52 -5.09
C ALA A 32 -18.79 2.44 -3.76
N GLY A 33 -18.71 3.59 -3.09
CA GLY A 33 -18.27 3.71 -1.70
C GLY A 33 -19.18 2.80 -0.89
N SER A 34 -18.85 1.52 -0.87
CA SER A 34 -19.43 0.56 0.02
C SER A 34 -19.01 1.05 1.38
N PHE A 35 -19.95 1.65 2.10
CA PHE A 35 -19.85 1.99 3.50
C PHE A 35 -19.79 0.67 4.29
N LEU A 36 -18.72 -0.09 4.06
CA LEU A 36 -18.46 -1.32 4.77
C LEU A 36 -18.33 -0.95 6.24
N PRO A 37 -18.99 -1.68 7.14
CA PRO A 37 -19.09 -1.28 8.53
C PRO A 37 -17.72 -1.20 9.20
N LYS A 38 -17.60 -0.31 10.18
CA LYS A 38 -16.45 -0.24 11.08
C LYS A 38 -16.40 -1.52 11.92
N PRO A 39 -15.25 -2.20 12.04
CA PRO A 39 -15.14 -3.38 12.89
C PRO A 39 -15.29 -3.00 14.36
N ILE A 40 -15.87 -3.91 15.14
CA ILE A 40 -15.97 -3.77 16.60
C ILE A 40 -14.65 -4.21 17.24
N LEU A 41 -13.76 -3.25 17.47
CA LEU A 41 -12.53 -3.45 18.24
C LEU A 41 -12.79 -3.16 19.72
N THR A 42 -12.19 -3.98 20.58
CA THR A 42 -12.15 -3.73 22.03
C THR A 42 -11.25 -2.54 22.34
N GLY A 43 -11.42 -1.91 23.50
CA GLY A 43 -10.55 -0.80 23.91
C GLY A 43 -9.06 -1.16 23.90
N ARG A 44 -8.72 -2.40 24.31
CA ARG A 44 -7.33 -2.87 24.26
C ARG A 44 -6.80 -3.06 22.85
N GLU A 45 -7.62 -3.55 21.93
CA GLU A 45 -7.23 -3.67 20.51
C GLU A 45 -7.02 -2.30 19.87
N ILE A 46 -7.86 -1.30 20.21
CA ILE A 46 -7.68 0.08 19.74
C ILE A 46 -6.35 0.63 20.27
N GLN A 47 -6.06 0.52 21.57
CA GLN A 47 -4.78 0.95 22.14
C GLN A 47 -3.55 0.30 21.47
N VAL A 48 -3.62 -1.00 21.20
CA VAL A 48 -2.54 -1.72 20.51
C VAL A 48 -2.41 -1.25 19.06
N LEU A 49 -3.53 -1.02 18.37
CA LEU A 49 -3.53 -0.53 17.01
C LEU A 49 -2.91 0.87 16.90
N THR A 50 -3.37 1.83 17.73
CA THR A 50 -2.86 3.20 17.71
C THR A 50 -1.39 3.24 18.10
N CYS A 51 -0.98 2.55 19.17
CA CYS A 51 0.42 2.45 19.55
C CYS A 51 1.29 1.83 18.44
N TRP A 52 0.80 0.78 17.76
CA TRP A 52 1.51 0.18 16.63
C TRP A 52 1.67 1.13 15.45
N ILE A 53 0.73 2.05 15.23
CA ILE A 53 0.83 3.06 14.18
C ILE A 53 1.99 4.02 14.49
N HIS A 54 2.10 4.51 15.73
CA HIS A 54 3.14 5.46 16.14
C HIS A 54 4.54 4.86 16.39
N CYS A 55 4.65 3.54 16.63
CA CYS A 55 5.96 2.90 16.85
C CYS A 55 6.55 2.31 15.57
N ASP A 56 7.88 2.34 15.44
CA ASP A 56 8.58 1.74 14.29
C ASP A 56 8.68 0.22 14.40
N SER A 57 8.65 -0.31 15.63
CA SER A 57 8.86 -1.73 15.88
C SER A 57 7.88 -2.33 16.90
N LYS A 58 7.56 -3.63 16.75
CA LYS A 58 6.68 -4.36 17.67
C LYS A 58 7.25 -4.46 19.10
N PRO A 59 8.58 -4.58 19.31
CA PRO A 59 9.16 -4.50 20.65
C PRO A 59 8.91 -3.16 21.35
N GLU A 60 8.87 -2.04 20.64
CA GLU A 60 8.55 -0.73 21.23
C GLU A 60 7.09 -0.65 21.67
N VAL A 61 6.16 -1.19 20.88
CA VAL A 61 4.75 -1.31 21.29
C VAL A 61 4.63 -2.16 22.56
N ALA A 62 5.35 -3.29 22.59
CA ALA A 62 5.37 -4.19 23.73
C ALA A 62 5.85 -3.47 25.00
N LYS A 63 6.93 -2.69 24.90
CA LYS A 63 7.43 -1.86 26.00
C LYS A 63 6.42 -0.78 26.42
N SER A 64 5.87 -0.04 25.45
CA SER A 64 4.96 1.09 25.69
C SER A 64 3.65 0.67 26.36
N LEU A 65 3.14 -0.53 26.04
CA LEU A 65 1.89 -1.05 26.58
C LEU A 65 2.07 -2.11 27.68
N PHE A 66 3.30 -2.35 28.13
CA PHE A 66 3.66 -3.39 29.10
C PHE A 66 3.13 -4.79 28.70
N LEU A 67 3.32 -5.15 27.43
CA LEU A 67 2.92 -6.43 26.85
C LEU A 67 4.15 -7.28 26.49
N SER A 68 3.94 -8.59 26.34
CA SER A 68 4.89 -9.42 25.63
C SER A 68 4.81 -9.19 24.11
N LEU A 69 5.91 -9.44 23.40
CA LEU A 69 5.92 -9.39 21.93
C LEU A 69 4.90 -10.37 21.31
N GLY A 70 4.72 -11.55 21.93
CA GLY A 70 3.72 -12.54 21.53
C GLY A 70 2.30 -11.97 21.62
N THR A 71 1.98 -11.30 22.73
CA THR A 71 0.68 -10.67 22.94
C THR A 71 0.39 -9.57 21.91
N VAL A 72 1.38 -8.75 21.58
CA VAL A 72 1.25 -7.74 20.50
C VAL A 72 0.93 -8.42 19.17
N ASN A 73 1.66 -9.49 18.81
CA ASN A 73 1.38 -10.25 17.58
C ASN A 73 -0.04 -10.83 17.57
N THR A 74 -0.49 -11.44 18.68
CA THR A 74 -1.84 -11.97 18.81
C THR A 74 -2.90 -10.89 18.62
N HIS A 75 -2.72 -9.72 19.25
CA HIS A 75 -3.64 -8.59 19.07
C HIS A 75 -3.68 -8.12 17.61
N LEU A 76 -2.53 -7.92 16.96
CA LEU A 76 -2.49 -7.51 15.55
C LEU A 76 -3.18 -8.53 14.64
N THR A 77 -2.97 -9.83 14.85
CA THR A 77 -3.66 -10.87 14.09
C THR A 77 -5.18 -10.81 14.28
N ARG A 78 -5.65 -10.63 15.52
CA ARG A 78 -7.10 -10.49 15.81
C ARG A 78 -7.70 -9.23 15.19
N ILE A 79 -7.02 -8.09 15.28
CA ILE A 79 -7.45 -6.83 14.67
C ILE A 79 -7.63 -7.02 13.16
N ARG A 80 -6.63 -7.61 12.49
CA ARG A 80 -6.69 -7.88 11.04
C ARG A 80 -7.84 -8.82 10.68
N ALA A 81 -8.08 -9.86 11.48
CA ALA A 81 -9.19 -10.77 11.27
C ALA A 81 -10.55 -10.05 11.40
N LYS A 82 -10.70 -9.15 12.38
CA LYS A 82 -11.93 -8.33 12.54
C LYS A 82 -12.17 -7.39 11.37
N TYR A 83 -11.13 -6.76 10.86
CA TYR A 83 -11.19 -5.94 9.65
C TYR A 83 -11.57 -6.78 8.41
N ALA A 84 -10.98 -7.97 8.26
CA ALA A 84 -11.34 -8.87 7.17
C ALA A 84 -12.81 -9.36 7.28
N ALA A 85 -13.31 -9.63 8.49
CA ALA A 85 -14.67 -10.09 8.72
C ALA A 85 -15.75 -9.07 8.30
N VAL A 86 -15.44 -7.77 8.32
CA VAL A 86 -16.32 -6.70 7.81
C VAL A 86 -16.04 -6.33 6.35
N GLY A 87 -15.27 -7.14 5.62
CA GLY A 87 -14.93 -6.91 4.21
C GLY A 87 -13.86 -5.84 3.96
N ARG A 88 -13.14 -5.40 5.01
CA ARG A 88 -12.14 -4.32 4.94
C ARG A 88 -10.73 -4.82 5.29
N PRO A 89 -10.14 -5.79 4.57
CA PRO A 89 -8.86 -6.39 4.95
C PRO A 89 -7.74 -5.35 5.06
N ALA A 90 -6.86 -5.53 6.06
CA ALA A 90 -5.71 -4.67 6.32
C ALA A 90 -4.48 -5.49 6.74
N SER A 91 -3.78 -6.10 5.78
CA SER A 91 -2.67 -7.01 6.06
C SER A 91 -1.36 -6.30 6.47
N THR A 92 -1.16 -5.06 6.03
CA THR A 92 0.07 -4.27 6.22
C THR A 92 -0.10 -3.19 7.30
N LYS A 93 1.00 -2.63 7.83
CA LYS A 93 0.93 -1.47 8.72
C LYS A 93 0.26 -0.28 8.02
N ALA A 94 0.62 0.01 6.78
CA ALA A 94 0.02 1.10 5.99
C ALA A 94 -1.49 0.92 5.78
N SER A 95 -1.96 -0.29 5.47
CA SER A 95 -3.41 -0.54 5.35
C SER A 95 -4.14 -0.40 6.69
N LEU A 96 -3.51 -0.76 7.80
CA LEU A 96 -4.08 -0.51 9.14
C LEU A 96 -4.16 0.99 9.45
N VAL A 97 -3.16 1.79 9.09
CA VAL A 97 -3.18 3.26 9.22
C VAL A 97 -4.35 3.85 8.44
N ALA A 98 -4.48 3.49 7.15
CA ALA A 98 -5.57 3.99 6.31
C ALA A 98 -6.95 3.62 6.87
N ARG A 99 -7.11 2.41 7.43
CA ARG A 99 -8.36 2.01 8.08
C ARG A 99 -8.62 2.75 9.40
N ALA A 100 -7.59 2.95 10.22
CA ALA A 100 -7.72 3.68 11.47
C ALA A 100 -8.10 5.15 11.24
N LEU A 101 -7.57 5.80 10.20
CA LEU A 101 -7.99 7.13 9.75
C LEU A 101 -9.46 7.14 9.28
N GLN A 102 -9.85 6.21 8.41
CA GLN A 102 -11.25 6.08 7.93
C GLN A 102 -12.24 5.87 9.09
N ASP A 103 -11.79 5.20 10.14
CA ASP A 103 -12.60 4.86 11.30
C ASP A 103 -12.54 5.92 12.41
N GLY A 104 -11.77 7.01 12.22
CA GLY A 104 -11.59 8.08 13.20
C GLY A 104 -10.92 7.63 14.50
N MET A 105 -10.04 6.63 14.43
CA MET A 105 -9.27 6.17 15.60
C MET A 105 -7.96 6.94 15.79
N ILE A 106 -7.46 7.56 14.72
CA ILE A 106 -6.29 8.44 14.68
C ILE A 106 -6.62 9.61 13.75
N ASP A 107 -5.94 10.73 13.95
CA ASP A 107 -5.98 11.87 13.04
C ASP A 107 -4.72 11.91 12.16
N ILE A 108 -4.81 12.55 10.99
CA ILE A 108 -3.66 12.73 10.12
C ILE A 108 -2.60 13.65 10.75
N ALA A 109 -3.00 14.51 11.68
CA ALA A 109 -2.09 15.36 12.46
C ALA A 109 -1.24 14.59 13.48
N GLU A 110 -1.55 13.31 13.75
CA GLU A 110 -0.84 12.48 14.73
C GLU A 110 0.18 11.51 14.09
N LEU A 111 0.28 11.49 12.75
CA LEU A 111 1.21 10.65 11.98
C LEU A 111 2.57 11.31 11.79
#